data_AF-A0ABD2PAX7-F1
#
_entry.id   AF-A0ABD2PAX7-F1
#
_cell.length_a   1.000
_cell.length_b   1.000
_cell.length_c   1.000
_cell.angle_alpha   90.00
_cell.angle_beta   90.00
_cell.angle_gamma   90.00
#
_symmetry.space_group_name_H-M   'P 1'
#
loop_
_entity.id
_entity.type
_entity.pdbx_description
1 polymer ?
#
loop_
_entity_poly.entity_id
_entity_poly.type
_entity_poly.pdbx_seq_one_letter_code
_entity_poly.pdbx_strand_id
1 'polypeptide(L)'
;MFLSFSLHCIVMSFMKKQDVKAFMDFVKTSNGHENGWAISDHQLFLKLRKKCKNVGDVALNLNEVLPDISVDEVKKHEIWYARYLNLKEKHHEALRRWQKMKEEIKTNESPVVDQLENPGEFKTNSSKYLKIIEKRTFERKKIKEDIESWKKEREIMEKIQMQLKEEKNRQAKLKEKKTEEMKRLKSEMVKQWKTKKLASEQEQKNTVEVQNDIEHNIKVSVANKMIKLYQMQDKIIVDKKEVTV
;
A
#
# COMPACT_ATOMS: atom_id res chain seq x y z
N MET A 1 29.60 -7.40 52.11
CA MET A 1 29.21 -7.81 50.74
C MET A 1 28.30 -6.81 50.00
N PHE A 2 28.06 -5.59 50.50
CA PHE A 2 27.11 -4.64 49.88
C PHE A 2 27.68 -3.77 48.74
N LEU A 3 29.01 -3.67 48.62
CA LEU A 3 29.67 -2.91 47.53
C LEU A 3 29.61 -3.63 46.16
N SER A 4 29.36 -4.95 46.15
CA SER A 4 29.28 -5.78 44.94
C SER A 4 28.04 -5.46 44.09
N PHE A 5 26.88 -5.24 44.73
CA PHE A 5 25.62 -4.96 44.05
C PHE A 5 25.61 -3.59 43.35
N SER A 6 26.19 -2.57 43.97
CA SER A 6 26.26 -1.21 43.38
C SER A 6 27.16 -1.19 42.14
N LEU A 7 28.30 -1.87 42.18
CA LEU A 7 29.22 -1.96 41.05
C LEU A 7 28.62 -2.78 39.89
N HIS A 8 27.92 -3.88 40.21
CA HIS A 8 27.22 -4.70 39.22
C HIS A 8 26.14 -3.90 38.47
N CYS A 9 25.35 -3.09 39.19
CA CYS A 9 24.37 -2.19 38.58
C CYS A 9 24.98 -1.13 37.67
N ILE A 10 26.14 -0.57 38.05
CA ILE A 10 26.84 0.45 37.25
C ILE A 10 27.44 -0.17 35.98
N VAL A 11 28.10 -1.33 36.10
CA VAL A 11 28.71 -2.05 34.97
C VAL A 11 27.62 -2.51 33.98
N MET A 12 26.51 -3.06 34.46
CA MET A 12 25.38 -3.51 33.62
C MET A 12 24.68 -2.33 32.92
N SER A 13 24.52 -1.18 33.59
CA SER A 13 23.96 0.04 33.00
C SER A 13 24.87 0.65 31.91
N PHE A 14 26.18 0.53 32.09
CA PHE A 14 27.18 0.95 31.10
C PHE A 14 27.20 0.01 29.88
N MET A 15 27.18 -1.31 30.09
CA MET A 15 27.10 -2.31 29.01
C MET A 15 25.82 -2.16 28.18
N LYS A 16 24.68 -1.89 28.82
CA LYS A 16 23.41 -1.56 28.13
C LYS A 16 23.58 -0.41 27.15
N LYS A 17 24.24 0.68 27.58
CA LYS A 17 24.45 1.84 26.71
C LYS A 17 25.34 1.49 25.53
N GLN A 18 26.36 0.67 25.72
CA GLN A 18 27.28 0.29 24.65
C GLN A 18 26.63 -0.62 23.60
N ASP A 19 25.96 -1.70 24.01
CA ASP A 19 25.35 -2.64 23.05
C ASP A 19 24.18 -2.01 22.28
N VAL A 20 23.35 -1.22 22.98
CA VAL A 20 22.24 -0.50 22.35
C VAL A 20 22.75 0.58 21.40
N LYS A 21 23.77 1.35 21.83
CA LYS A 21 24.38 2.38 20.97
C LYS A 21 25.08 1.77 19.76
N ALA A 22 25.79 0.65 19.92
CA ALA A 22 26.49 -0.01 18.82
C ALA A 22 25.54 -0.48 17.73
N PHE A 23 24.37 -1.03 18.09
CA PHE A 23 23.35 -1.38 17.11
C PHE A 23 22.77 -0.16 16.40
N MET A 24 22.39 0.88 17.15
CA MET A 24 21.81 2.11 16.57
C MET A 24 22.80 2.85 15.67
N ASP A 25 24.07 2.95 16.07
CA ASP A 25 25.14 3.55 15.28
C ASP A 25 25.39 2.74 14.00
N PHE A 26 25.35 1.40 14.09
CA PHE A 26 25.51 0.53 12.93
C PHE A 26 24.38 0.72 11.91
N VAL A 27 23.13 0.78 12.35
CA VAL A 27 21.96 1.05 11.48
C VAL A 27 22.05 2.45 10.87
N LYS A 28 22.41 3.46 11.66
CA LYS A 28 22.56 4.84 11.19
C LYS A 28 23.66 4.96 10.13
N THR A 29 24.79 4.29 10.33
CA THR A 29 25.93 4.31 9.39
C THR A 29 25.64 3.53 8.11
N SER A 30 24.79 2.50 8.20
CA SER A 30 24.42 1.64 7.05
C SER A 30 23.21 2.17 6.28
N ASN A 31 22.88 3.46 6.38
CA ASN A 31 21.71 4.04 5.68
C ASN A 31 20.37 3.32 5.98
N GLY A 32 20.20 2.74 7.18
CA GLY A 32 18.95 2.11 7.60
C GLY A 32 19.04 0.60 7.83
N HIS A 33 17.87 -0.04 7.91
CA HIS A 33 17.74 -1.47 8.23
C HIS A 33 17.95 -2.39 7.02
N GLU A 34 18.09 -1.80 5.83
CA GLU A 34 18.22 -2.49 4.55
C GLU A 34 19.57 -2.21 3.87
N ASN A 35 20.51 -1.53 4.53
CA ASN A 35 21.82 -1.17 3.96
C ASN A 35 21.74 -0.30 2.68
N GLY A 36 20.69 0.51 2.53
CA GLY A 36 20.43 1.27 1.30
C GLY A 36 19.80 0.46 0.16
N TRP A 37 19.50 -0.83 0.34
CA TRP A 37 18.74 -1.60 -0.63
C TRP A 37 17.26 -1.22 -0.61
N ALA A 38 16.59 -1.32 -1.76
CA ALA A 38 15.15 -1.21 -1.80
C ALA A 38 14.51 -2.34 -0.97
N ILE A 39 13.40 -2.03 -0.30
CA ILE A 39 12.72 -2.96 0.61
C ILE A 39 12.30 -4.25 -0.14
N SER A 40 11.85 -4.12 -1.39
CA SER A 40 11.51 -5.25 -2.27
C SER A 40 12.68 -6.21 -2.48
N ASP A 41 13.85 -5.65 -2.76
CA ASP A 41 15.05 -6.38 -3.16
C ASP A 41 15.67 -7.04 -1.93
N HIS A 42 15.66 -6.33 -0.79
CA HIS A 42 16.03 -6.89 0.49
C HIS A 42 15.12 -8.09 0.86
N GLN A 43 13.81 -7.98 0.67
CA GLN A 43 12.89 -9.09 0.92
C GLN A 43 13.16 -10.29 -0.01
N LEU A 44 13.49 -10.05 -1.27
CA LEU A 44 13.84 -11.10 -2.21
C LEU A 44 15.12 -11.83 -1.78
N PHE A 45 16.16 -11.09 -1.41
CA PHE A 45 17.39 -11.62 -0.82
C PHE A 45 17.09 -12.51 0.39
N LEU A 46 16.24 -12.07 1.33
CA LEU A 46 15.87 -12.88 2.50
C LEU A 46 15.14 -14.18 2.13
N LYS A 47 14.30 -14.15 1.09
CA LYS A 47 13.60 -15.36 0.59
C LYS A 47 14.60 -16.34 -0.02
N LEU A 48 15.53 -15.86 -0.84
CA LEU A 48 16.56 -16.70 -1.46
C LEU A 48 17.54 -17.26 -0.43
N ARG A 49 17.95 -16.46 0.55
CA ARG A 49 18.81 -16.89 1.66
C ARG A 49 18.21 -18.03 2.49
N LYS A 50 16.88 -18.10 2.61
CA LYS A 50 16.19 -19.22 3.27
C LYS A 50 16.14 -20.48 2.41
N LYS A 51 16.15 -20.34 1.08
CA LYS A 51 16.04 -21.45 0.13
C LYS A 51 17.41 -22.07 -0.21
N CYS A 52 18.42 -21.23 -0.39
CA CYS A 52 19.76 -21.62 -0.79
C CYS A 52 20.66 -21.80 0.44
N LYS A 53 21.51 -22.83 0.43
CA LYS A 53 22.45 -23.11 1.55
C LYS A 53 23.72 -22.26 1.48
N ASN A 54 24.11 -21.84 0.28
CA ASN A 54 25.36 -21.12 0.03
C ASN A 54 25.10 -19.69 -0.46
N VAL A 55 25.97 -18.77 -0.03
CA VAL A 55 25.89 -17.35 -0.44
C VAL A 55 26.10 -17.17 -1.94
N GLY A 56 26.94 -18.01 -2.56
CA GLY A 56 27.15 -18.01 -4.01
C GLY A 56 25.86 -18.29 -4.78
N ASP A 57 25.10 -19.31 -4.36
CA ASP A 57 23.83 -19.67 -4.99
C ASP A 57 22.79 -18.56 -4.81
N VAL A 58 22.72 -17.95 -3.61
CA VAL A 58 21.87 -16.77 -3.36
C VAL A 58 22.21 -15.63 -4.32
N ALA A 59 23.50 -15.36 -4.51
CA ALA A 59 23.97 -14.26 -5.35
C ALA A 59 23.69 -14.50 -6.83
N LEU A 60 23.87 -15.73 -7.33
CA LEU A 60 23.54 -16.09 -8.72
C LEU A 60 22.02 -16.01 -8.97
N ASN A 61 21.22 -16.64 -8.10
CA ASN A 61 19.76 -16.61 -8.24
C ASN A 61 19.18 -15.19 -8.10
N LEU A 62 19.80 -14.35 -7.28
CA LEU A 62 19.36 -12.96 -7.12
C LEU A 62 19.75 -12.11 -8.33
N ASN A 63 20.94 -12.33 -8.90
CA ASN A 63 21.39 -11.64 -10.12
C ASN A 63 20.55 -12.03 -11.35
N GLU A 64 20.05 -13.27 -11.43
CA GLU A 64 19.11 -13.68 -12.49
C GLU A 64 17.79 -12.91 -12.44
N VAL A 65 17.31 -12.56 -11.24
CA VAL A 65 16.05 -11.81 -11.07
C VAL A 65 16.27 -10.30 -11.10
N LEU A 66 17.41 -9.84 -10.57
CA LEU A 66 17.83 -8.44 -10.48
C LEU A 66 19.21 -8.29 -11.12
N PRO A 67 19.30 -8.14 -12.46
CA PRO A 67 20.57 -8.04 -13.16
C PRO A 67 21.37 -6.78 -12.79
N ASP A 68 20.69 -5.76 -12.26
CA ASP A 68 21.28 -4.51 -11.80
C ASP A 68 22.14 -4.68 -10.52
N ILE A 69 21.94 -5.78 -9.77
CA ILE A 69 22.70 -6.07 -8.55
C ILE A 69 23.75 -7.13 -8.85
N SER A 70 25.02 -6.77 -8.71
CA SER A 70 26.13 -7.70 -8.97
C SER A 70 26.26 -8.77 -7.89
N VAL A 71 26.80 -9.93 -8.27
CA VAL A 71 27.08 -11.06 -7.36
C VAL A 71 27.94 -10.62 -6.15
N ASP A 72 28.89 -9.71 -6.36
CA ASP A 72 29.76 -9.21 -5.30
C ASP A 72 29.06 -8.24 -4.35
N GLU A 73 28.09 -7.46 -4.83
CA GLU A 73 27.23 -6.65 -3.97
C GLU A 73 26.37 -7.53 -3.06
N VAL A 74 25.84 -8.65 -3.57
CA VAL A 74 25.09 -9.61 -2.75
C VAL A 74 25.97 -10.22 -1.64
N LYS A 75 27.23 -10.57 -1.95
CA LYS A 75 28.17 -11.09 -0.94
C LYS A 75 28.49 -10.05 0.13
N LYS A 76 28.74 -8.79 -0.26
CA LYS A 76 28.95 -7.68 0.68
C LYS A 76 27.73 -7.49 1.58
N HIS A 77 26.54 -7.58 0.99
CA HIS A 77 25.27 -7.47 1.71
C HIS A 77 25.04 -8.63 2.69
N GLU A 78 25.43 -9.86 2.35
CA GLU A 78 25.37 -10.99 3.30
C GLU A 78 26.31 -10.79 4.51
N ILE A 79 27.54 -10.32 4.27
CA ILE A 79 28.49 -10.01 5.36
C ILE A 79 27.90 -8.94 6.29
N TRP A 80 27.35 -7.88 5.70
CA TRP A 80 26.66 -6.84 6.44
C TRP A 80 25.46 -7.39 7.22
N TYR A 81 24.64 -8.24 6.60
CA TYR A 81 23.43 -8.80 7.21
C TYR A 81 23.76 -9.74 8.37
N ALA A 82 24.82 -10.54 8.25
CA ALA A 82 25.32 -11.38 9.34
C ALA A 82 25.75 -10.52 10.55
N ARG A 83 26.46 -9.42 10.30
CA ARG A 83 26.84 -8.45 11.35
C ARG A 83 25.61 -7.76 11.96
N TYR A 84 24.64 -7.39 11.13
CA TYR A 84 23.36 -6.81 11.56
C TYR A 84 22.63 -7.75 12.53
N LEU A 85 22.50 -9.03 12.20
CA LEU A 85 21.84 -10.03 13.05
C LEU A 85 22.53 -10.18 14.40
N ASN A 86 23.86 -10.27 14.42
CA ASN A 86 24.63 -10.38 15.67
C ASN A 86 24.42 -9.15 16.58
N LEU A 87 24.49 -7.94 16.02
CA LEU A 87 24.27 -6.71 16.78
C LEU A 87 22.81 -6.58 17.24
N LYS A 88 21.86 -6.99 16.40
CA LYS A 88 20.45 -7.04 16.76
C LYS A 88 20.20 -7.98 17.94
N GLU A 89 20.82 -9.16 17.94
CA GLU A 89 20.67 -10.11 19.05
C GLU A 89 21.26 -9.55 20.34
N LYS A 90 22.47 -8.99 20.30
CA LYS A 90 23.08 -8.31 21.46
C LYS A 90 22.22 -7.18 22.02
N HIS A 91 21.63 -6.38 21.14
CA HIS A 91 20.67 -5.34 21.52
C HIS A 91 19.45 -5.93 22.25
N HIS A 92 18.85 -6.99 21.71
CA HIS A 92 17.70 -7.65 22.36
C HIS A 92 18.08 -8.29 23.69
N GLU A 93 19.26 -8.92 23.76
CA GLU A 93 19.77 -9.51 24.99
C GLU A 93 20.00 -8.45 26.07
N ALA A 94 20.61 -7.31 25.73
CA ALA A 94 20.79 -6.20 26.64
C ALA A 94 19.44 -5.65 27.15
N LEU A 95 18.42 -5.57 26.30
CA LEU A 95 17.07 -5.19 26.70
C LEU A 95 16.41 -6.21 27.63
N ARG A 96 16.49 -7.52 27.30
CA ARG A 96 15.94 -8.59 28.15
C ARG A 96 16.61 -8.62 29.53
N ARG A 97 17.94 -8.50 29.57
CA ARG A 97 18.70 -8.42 30.83
C ARG A 97 18.27 -7.19 31.65
N TRP A 98 18.10 -6.04 31.01
CA TRP A 98 17.61 -4.83 31.69
C TRP A 98 16.19 -5.00 32.25
N GLN A 99 15.28 -5.61 31.48
CA GLN A 99 13.92 -5.87 31.93
C GLN A 99 13.91 -6.82 33.14
N LYS A 100 14.64 -7.93 33.04
CA LYS A 100 14.78 -8.89 34.14
C LYS A 100 15.32 -8.22 35.42
N MET A 101 16.37 -7.41 35.28
CA MET A 101 16.95 -6.67 36.39
C MET A 101 15.99 -5.64 36.99
N LYS A 102 15.23 -4.93 36.15
CA LYS A 102 14.22 -3.98 36.62
C LYS A 102 13.15 -4.67 37.46
N GLU A 103 12.71 -5.86 37.05
CA GLU A 103 11.77 -6.66 37.83
C GLU A 103 12.42 -7.22 39.10
N GLU A 104 13.67 -7.69 39.05
CA GLU A 104 14.40 -8.19 40.24
C GLU A 104 14.63 -7.10 41.30
N ILE A 105 14.91 -5.87 40.88
CA ILE A 105 15.00 -4.70 41.79
C ILE A 105 13.63 -4.42 42.40
N LYS A 106 12.56 -4.43 41.59
CA LYS A 106 11.19 -4.21 42.06
C LYS A 106 10.70 -5.29 43.02
N THR A 107 11.17 -6.54 42.87
CA THR A 107 10.80 -7.65 43.77
C THR A 107 11.67 -7.73 45.03
N ASN A 108 12.92 -7.25 44.99
CA ASN A 108 13.80 -7.20 46.16
C ASN A 108 13.68 -5.90 46.97
N GLU A 109 13.05 -4.86 46.42
CA GLU A 109 12.61 -3.67 47.17
C GLU A 109 11.29 -3.96 47.89
N SER A 110 11.39 -4.69 49.01
CA SER A 110 10.53 -4.45 50.18
C SER A 110 10.72 -2.97 50.60
N PRO A 111 9.71 -2.25 51.14
CA PRO A 111 9.81 -0.83 51.46
C PRO A 111 10.81 -0.60 52.61
N VAL A 112 12.10 -0.56 52.27
CA VAL A 112 13.20 -0.14 53.14
C VAL A 112 13.91 1.03 52.44
N VAL A 113 13.12 1.96 51.91
CA VAL A 113 13.61 3.27 51.50
C VAL A 113 12.78 4.33 52.23
N ASP A 114 12.78 4.25 53.55
CA ASP A 114 12.34 5.35 54.43
C ASP A 114 13.20 5.47 55.69
N GLN A 115 14.39 4.87 55.71
CA GLN A 115 15.35 5.02 56.81
C GLN A 115 16.75 5.33 56.27
N LEU A 116 16.91 6.55 55.75
CA LEU A 116 18.20 7.25 55.78
C LEU A 116 18.00 8.64 56.40
N GLU A 117 17.34 8.69 57.55
CA GLU A 117 17.58 9.71 58.55
C GLU A 117 18.64 9.17 59.52
N ASN A 118 19.91 9.37 59.17
CA ASN A 118 20.96 9.38 60.18
C ASN A 118 22.05 10.39 59.75
N PRO A 119 22.00 11.64 60.27
CA PRO A 119 22.99 12.67 59.96
C PRO A 119 24.21 12.47 60.88
N GLY A 120 24.88 11.34 60.74
CA GLY A 120 26.12 11.03 61.45
C GLY A 120 27.23 10.74 60.45
N GLU A 121 28.23 11.62 60.41
CA GLU A 121 29.55 11.36 59.82
C GLU A 121 29.65 11.28 58.28
N PHE A 122 29.63 12.44 57.59
CA PHE A 122 30.46 12.63 56.39
C PHE A 122 30.78 14.11 56.13
N LYS A 123 31.38 14.78 57.12
CA LYS A 123 31.93 16.13 56.94
C LYS A 123 33.28 16.02 56.22
N THR A 124 33.29 16.03 54.88
CA THR A 124 34.42 16.59 54.07
C THR A 124 34.20 16.61 52.54
N ASN A 125 33.05 16.22 51.97
CA ASN A 125 32.83 16.32 50.51
C ASN A 125 31.44 16.85 50.07
N SER A 126 30.79 17.65 50.93
CA SER A 126 29.42 18.16 50.74
C SER A 126 29.22 18.99 49.45
N SER A 127 30.20 19.83 49.07
CA SER A 127 30.06 20.73 47.91
C SER A 127 30.02 20.02 46.55
N LYS A 128 30.76 18.92 46.39
CA LYS A 128 30.84 18.18 45.13
C LYS A 128 29.58 17.31 44.90
N TYR A 129 29.01 16.80 45.99
CA TYR A 129 27.80 15.98 45.96
C TYR A 129 26.54 16.79 45.66
N LEU A 130 26.41 17.99 46.24
CA LEU A 130 25.32 18.92 45.91
C LEU A 130 25.32 19.31 44.42
N LYS A 131 26.47 19.66 43.85
CA LYS A 131 26.59 20.00 42.42
C LYS A 131 26.20 18.84 41.49
N ILE A 132 26.48 17.59 41.89
CA ILE A 132 26.09 16.41 41.10
C ILE A 132 24.57 16.21 41.13
N ILE A 133 23.93 16.40 42.28
CA ILE A 133 22.48 16.29 42.43
C ILE A 133 21.77 17.38 41.62
N GLU A 134 22.25 18.62 41.72
CA GLU A 134 21.70 19.79 41.02
C GLU A 134 21.84 19.68 39.50
N LYS A 135 22.99 19.18 39.01
CA LYS A 135 23.17 18.88 37.59
C LYS A 135 22.20 17.79 37.10
N ARG A 136 21.98 16.75 37.91
CA ARG A 136 21.06 15.64 37.58
C ARG A 136 19.60 16.09 37.54
N THR A 137 19.18 16.96 38.46
CA THR A 137 17.81 17.50 38.49
C THR A 137 17.57 18.44 37.31
N PHE A 138 18.55 19.27 36.97
CA PHE A 138 18.49 20.12 35.77
C PHE A 138 18.41 19.30 34.48
N GLU A 139 19.26 18.28 34.32
CA GLU A 139 19.22 17.37 33.17
C GLU A 139 17.88 16.62 33.07
N ARG A 140 17.33 16.16 34.20
CA ARG A 140 15.98 15.54 34.22
C ARG A 140 14.88 16.52 33.79
N LYS A 141 14.96 17.79 34.19
CA LYS A 141 13.99 18.81 33.82
C LYS A 141 14.03 19.09 32.32
N LYS A 142 15.24 19.26 31.76
CA LYS A 142 15.43 19.45 30.32
C LYS A 142 14.91 18.26 29.49
N ILE A 143 15.23 17.04 29.90
CA ILE A 143 14.72 15.82 29.24
C ILE A 143 13.18 15.77 29.30
N LYS A 144 12.57 16.19 30.41
CA LYS A 144 11.11 16.22 30.54
C LYS A 144 10.48 17.24 29.58
N GLU A 145 11.07 18.42 29.46
CA GLU A 145 10.65 19.48 28.53
C GLU A 145 10.80 19.02 27.06
N ASP A 146 11.90 18.34 26.73
CA ASP A 146 12.13 17.77 25.39
C ASP A 146 11.11 16.68 25.05
N ILE A 147 10.78 15.79 26.00
CA ILE A 147 9.75 14.75 25.82
C ILE A 147 8.38 15.37 25.61
N GLU A 148 8.04 16.42 26.35
CA GLU A 148 6.75 17.08 26.27
C GLU A 148 6.59 17.83 24.95
N SER A 149 7.66 18.48 24.49
CA SER A 149 7.74 19.14 23.18
C SER A 149 7.62 18.11 22.04
N TRP A 150 8.33 16.99 22.14
CA TRP A 150 8.22 15.89 21.17
C TRP A 150 6.80 15.29 21.11
N LYS A 151 6.13 15.14 22.26
CA LYS A 151 4.74 14.66 22.30
C LYS A 151 3.78 15.62 21.58
N LYS A 152 3.92 16.92 21.81
CA LYS A 152 3.10 17.95 21.14
C LYS A 152 3.35 17.94 19.63
N GLU A 153 4.61 17.90 19.21
CA GLU A 153 4.98 17.83 17.79
C GLU A 153 4.39 16.58 17.14
N ARG A 154 4.47 15.44 17.81
CA ARG A 154 3.90 14.18 17.32
C ARG A 154 2.38 14.26 17.16
N GLU A 155 1.68 14.86 18.12
CA GLU A 155 0.23 15.05 18.04
C GLU A 155 -0.16 15.97 16.87
N ILE A 156 0.60 17.03 16.62
CA ILE A 156 0.41 17.93 15.48
C ILE A 156 0.61 17.18 14.17
N MET A 157 1.70 16.41 14.06
CA MET A 157 1.99 15.61 12.87
C MET A 157 0.91 14.56 12.58
N GLU A 158 0.40 13.88 13.62
CA GLU A 158 -0.71 12.92 13.50
C GLU A 158 -1.99 13.62 13.01
N LYS A 159 -2.32 14.82 13.52
CA LYS A 159 -3.46 15.62 13.05
C LYS A 159 -3.31 16.05 11.59
N ILE A 160 -2.14 16.54 11.20
CA ILE A 160 -1.85 16.94 9.81
C ILE A 160 -1.98 15.73 8.88
N GLN A 161 -1.43 14.58 9.26
CA GLN A 161 -1.50 13.36 8.46
C GLN A 161 -2.95 12.86 8.30
N MET A 162 -3.75 12.95 9.37
CA MET A 162 -5.17 12.62 9.33
C MET A 162 -5.95 13.55 8.39
N GLN A 163 -5.74 14.86 8.48
CA GLN A 163 -6.38 15.85 7.60
C GLN A 163 -5.97 15.63 6.12
N LEU A 164 -4.69 15.34 5.86
CA LEU A 164 -4.21 15.05 4.51
C LEU A 164 -4.88 13.80 3.92
N LYS A 165 -5.06 12.76 4.74
CA LYS A 165 -5.73 11.52 4.35
C LYS A 165 -7.22 11.75 4.06
N GLU A 166 -7.89 12.55 4.89
CA GLU A 166 -9.29 12.90 4.71
C GLU A 166 -9.52 13.72 3.44
N GLU A 167 -8.69 14.73 3.18
CA GLU A 167 -8.75 15.54 1.97
C GLU A 167 -8.48 14.69 0.71
N LYS A 168 -7.48 13.80 0.76
CA LYS A 168 -7.21 12.86 -0.35
C LYS A 168 -8.41 11.96 -0.62
N ASN A 169 -9.06 11.43 0.42
CA ASN A 169 -10.27 10.62 0.30
C ASN A 169 -11.44 11.44 -0.27
N ARG A 170 -11.61 12.68 0.15
CA ARG A 170 -12.63 13.60 -0.37
C ARG A 170 -12.43 13.85 -1.86
N GLN A 171 -11.20 14.13 -2.29
CA GLN A 171 -10.87 14.30 -3.71
C GLN A 171 -11.08 13.03 -4.53
N ALA A 172 -10.70 11.87 -3.99
CA ALA A 172 -10.95 10.59 -4.65
C ALA A 172 -12.44 10.34 -4.88
N LYS A 173 -13.28 10.54 -3.86
CA LYS A 173 -14.74 10.44 -3.97
C LYS A 173 -15.32 11.40 -5.00
N LEU A 174 -14.80 12.62 -5.08
CA LEU A 174 -15.27 13.61 -6.05
C LEU A 174 -14.91 13.21 -7.49
N LYS A 175 -13.70 12.69 -7.72
CA LYS A 175 -13.26 12.16 -9.02
C LYS A 175 -14.07 10.94 -9.44
N GLU A 176 -14.35 10.04 -8.51
CA GLU A 176 -15.17 8.85 -8.74
C GLU A 176 -16.59 9.25 -9.17
N LYS A 177 -17.24 10.16 -8.43
CA LYS A 177 -18.57 10.69 -8.79
C LYS A 177 -18.60 11.31 -10.20
N LYS A 178 -17.62 12.14 -10.54
CA LYS A 178 -17.50 12.73 -11.89
C LYS A 178 -17.33 11.66 -12.97
N THR A 179 -16.52 10.64 -12.68
CA THR A 179 -16.28 9.53 -13.63
C THR A 179 -17.56 8.73 -13.85
N GLU A 180 -18.31 8.45 -12.79
CA GLU A 180 -19.57 7.72 -12.86
C GLU A 180 -20.65 8.51 -13.61
N GLU A 181 -20.75 9.82 -13.37
CA GLU A 181 -21.65 10.70 -14.10
C GLU A 181 -21.32 10.75 -15.59
N MET A 182 -20.03 10.87 -15.95
CA MET A 182 -19.58 10.84 -17.34
C MET A 182 -19.89 9.49 -18.01
N LYS A 183 -19.70 8.36 -17.31
CA LYS A 183 -20.10 7.05 -17.81
C LYS A 183 -21.60 6.96 -18.04
N ARG A 184 -22.41 7.49 -17.12
CA ARG A 184 -23.88 7.50 -17.23
C ARG A 184 -24.33 8.32 -18.44
N LEU A 185 -23.79 9.54 -18.60
CA LEU A 185 -24.07 10.40 -19.76
C LEU A 185 -23.69 9.73 -21.07
N LYS A 186 -22.50 9.12 -21.14
CA LYS A 186 -22.05 8.39 -22.34
C LYS A 186 -22.96 7.20 -22.66
N SER A 187 -23.36 6.43 -21.64
CA SER A 187 -24.28 5.32 -21.79
C SER A 187 -25.64 5.78 -22.34
N GLU A 188 -26.19 6.86 -21.80
CA GLU A 188 -27.44 7.43 -22.27
C GLU A 188 -27.35 7.94 -23.71
N MET A 189 -26.25 8.61 -24.07
CA MET A 189 -25.99 9.04 -25.44
C MET A 189 -25.92 7.85 -26.42
N VAL A 190 -25.26 6.76 -26.03
CA VAL A 190 -25.21 5.53 -26.84
C VAL A 190 -26.59 4.91 -26.99
N LYS A 191 -27.41 4.87 -25.94
CA LYS A 191 -28.79 4.38 -26.02
C LYS A 191 -29.62 5.19 -27.01
N GLN A 192 -29.59 6.52 -26.89
CA GLN A 192 -30.31 7.41 -27.80
C GLN A 192 -29.87 7.21 -29.26
N TRP A 193 -28.56 7.09 -29.50
CA TRP A 193 -28.04 6.80 -30.84
C TRP A 193 -28.54 5.44 -31.37
N LYS A 194 -28.50 4.38 -30.55
CA LYS A 194 -29.02 3.06 -30.93
C LYS A 194 -30.51 3.11 -31.28
N THR A 195 -31.32 3.79 -30.47
CA THR A 195 -32.76 3.94 -30.72
C THR A 195 -33.02 4.70 -32.02
N LYS A 196 -32.33 5.81 -32.25
CA LYS A 196 -32.45 6.58 -33.50
C LYS A 196 -32.03 5.77 -34.71
N LYS A 197 -30.92 5.02 -34.61
CA LYS A 197 -30.43 4.16 -35.68
C LYS A 197 -31.44 3.07 -36.02
N LEU A 198 -31.96 2.37 -35.01
CA LEU A 198 -32.97 1.32 -35.20
C LEU A 198 -34.27 1.88 -35.81
N ALA A 199 -34.73 3.05 -35.36
CA ALA A 199 -35.90 3.71 -35.93
C ALA A 199 -35.70 4.08 -37.40
N SER A 200 -34.54 4.63 -37.75
CA SER A 200 -34.20 4.97 -39.14
C SER A 200 -34.09 3.72 -40.04
N GLU A 201 -33.48 2.65 -39.54
CA GLU A 201 -33.42 1.36 -40.27
C GLU A 201 -34.82 0.75 -40.46
N GLN A 202 -35.70 0.85 -39.46
CA GLN A 202 -37.06 0.36 -39.58
C GLN A 202 -37.88 1.19 -40.57
N GLU A 203 -37.74 2.52 -40.54
CA GLU A 203 -38.38 3.41 -41.49
C GLU A 203 -37.94 3.11 -42.93
N GLN A 204 -36.64 2.87 -43.17
CA GLN A 204 -36.13 2.44 -44.47
C GLN A 204 -36.71 1.10 -44.93
N LYS A 205 -36.86 0.13 -44.03
CA LYS A 205 -37.48 -1.15 -44.36
C LYS A 205 -38.95 -0.97 -44.74
N ASN A 206 -39.70 -0.20 -43.94
CA ASN A 206 -41.11 0.08 -44.18
C ASN A 206 -41.31 0.82 -45.52
N THR A 207 -40.45 1.77 -45.88
CA THR A 207 -40.56 2.48 -47.16
C THR A 207 -40.29 1.56 -48.35
N VAL A 208 -39.30 0.66 -48.25
CA VAL A 208 -39.04 -0.35 -49.27
C VAL A 208 -40.21 -1.33 -49.40
N GLU A 209 -40.79 -1.77 -48.29
CA GLU A 209 -41.96 -2.68 -48.29
C GLU A 209 -43.18 -2.02 -48.94
N VAL A 210 -43.52 -0.78 -48.57
CA VAL A 210 -44.61 -0.02 -49.20
C VAL A 210 -44.35 0.17 -50.70
N GLN A 211 -43.11 0.47 -51.10
CA GLN A 211 -42.77 0.62 -52.52
C GLN A 211 -42.95 -0.69 -53.29
N ASN A 212 -42.51 -1.81 -52.70
CA ASN A 212 -42.68 -3.14 -53.29
C ASN A 212 -44.17 -3.51 -53.42
N ASP A 213 -44.99 -3.20 -52.41
CA ASP A 213 -46.43 -3.44 -52.44
C ASP A 213 -47.13 -2.61 -53.53
N ILE A 214 -46.75 -1.34 -53.67
CA ILE A 214 -47.24 -0.48 -54.74
C ILE A 214 -46.86 -1.07 -56.11
N GLU A 215 -45.59 -1.45 -56.30
CA GLU A 215 -45.11 -2.03 -57.56
C GLU A 215 -45.82 -3.35 -57.87
N HIS A 216 -45.98 -4.23 -56.87
CA HIS A 216 -46.71 -5.48 -56.99
C HIS A 216 -48.18 -5.23 -57.39
N ASN A 217 -48.87 -4.29 -56.73
CA ASN A 217 -50.25 -3.95 -57.04
C ASN A 217 -50.40 -3.36 -58.46
N ILE A 218 -49.44 -2.55 -58.91
CA ILE A 218 -49.40 -2.06 -60.29
C ILE A 218 -49.24 -3.24 -61.27
N LYS A 219 -48.30 -4.16 -61.02
CA LYS A 219 -48.08 -5.35 -61.85
C LYS A 219 -49.33 -6.22 -61.94
N VAL A 220 -49.98 -6.50 -60.81
CA VAL A 220 -51.24 -7.26 -60.74
C VAL A 220 -52.35 -6.55 -61.51
N SER A 221 -52.50 -5.23 -61.35
CA SER A 221 -53.49 -4.43 -62.08
C SER A 221 -53.27 -4.47 -63.60
N VAL A 222 -52.02 -4.33 -64.05
CA VAL A 222 -51.65 -4.44 -65.47
C VAL A 222 -51.91 -5.84 -66.01
N ALA A 223 -51.49 -6.89 -65.29
CA ALA A 223 -51.73 -8.28 -65.69
C ALA A 223 -53.23 -8.57 -65.80
N ASN A 224 -54.04 -8.14 -64.84
CA ASN A 224 -55.49 -8.30 -64.86
C ASN A 224 -56.14 -7.57 -66.06
N LYS A 225 -55.65 -6.38 -66.44
CA LYS A 225 -56.10 -5.69 -67.66
C LYS A 225 -55.77 -6.48 -68.91
N MET A 226 -54.54 -7.02 -69.01
CA MET A 226 -54.13 -7.84 -70.15
C MET A 226 -54.94 -9.14 -70.27
N ILE A 227 -55.18 -9.83 -69.16
CA ILE A 227 -56.04 -11.03 -69.12
C ILE A 227 -57.42 -10.71 -69.70
N LYS A 228 -58.04 -9.59 -69.27
CA LYS A 228 -59.35 -9.18 -69.80
C LYS A 228 -59.32 -8.90 -71.30
N LEU A 229 -58.27 -8.26 -71.81
CA LEU A 229 -58.11 -8.00 -73.25
C LEU A 229 -57.99 -9.31 -74.03
N TYR A 230 -57.17 -10.26 -73.56
CA TYR A 230 -57.05 -11.57 -74.20
C TYR A 230 -58.37 -12.35 -74.17
N GLN A 231 -59.08 -12.35 -73.04
CA GLN A 231 -60.40 -12.99 -72.94
C GLN A 231 -61.42 -12.40 -73.92
N MET A 232 -61.42 -11.07 -74.13
CA MET A 232 -62.28 -10.43 -75.12
C MET A 232 -61.90 -10.83 -76.55
N GLN A 233 -60.61 -10.89 -76.86
CA GLN A 233 -60.11 -11.31 -78.16
C GLN A 233 -60.46 -12.78 -78.45
N ASP A 234 -60.25 -13.67 -77.47
CA ASP A 234 -60.59 -15.09 -77.58
C ASP A 234 -62.09 -15.28 -77.83
N LYS A 235 -62.94 -14.52 -77.13
CA LYS A 235 -64.39 -14.54 -77.37
C LYS A 235 -64.75 -14.20 -78.82
N ILE A 236 -64.16 -13.13 -79.38
CA ILE A 236 -64.37 -12.76 -80.79
C ILE A 236 -63.92 -13.88 -81.74
N ILE A 237 -62.82 -14.57 -81.44
CA ILE A 237 -62.31 -15.68 -82.26
C ILE A 237 -63.26 -16.88 -82.20
N VAL A 238 -63.76 -17.24 -81.02
CA VAL A 238 -64.73 -18.33 -80.84
C VAL A 238 -66.02 -18.03 -81.59
N ASP A 239 -66.60 -16.84 -81.40
CA ASP A 239 -67.83 -16.42 -82.06
C ASP A 239 -67.69 -16.48 -83.60
N LYS A 240 -66.54 -16.07 -84.15
CA LYS A 240 -66.26 -16.17 -85.60
C LYS A 240 -66.18 -17.61 -86.09
N LYS A 241 -65.63 -18.53 -85.29
CA LYS A 241 -65.56 -19.95 -85.65
C LYS A 241 -66.93 -20.62 -85.63
N GLU A 242 -67.80 -20.25 -84.69
CA GLU A 242 -69.19 -20.78 -84.63
C GLU A 242 -70.06 -20.31 -85.80
N VAL A 243 -69.78 -19.15 -86.39
CA VAL A 243 -70.49 -18.63 -87.57
C VAL A 243 -70.02 -19.26 -88.89
N THR A 244 -68.88 -19.98 -88.89
CA THR A 244 -68.28 -20.57 -90.10
C THR A 244 -68.54 -22.08 -90.23
N VAL A 245 -69.44 -22.64 -89.43
CA VAL A 245 -69.93 -24.03 -89.50
C VAL A 245 -71.39 -24.01 -89.93
#